data_AF-I7HJB1-F1
#
_entry.id   AF-I7HJB1-F1
#
_cell.length_a   1.000
_cell.length_b   1.000
_cell.length_c   1.000
_cell.angle_alpha   90.00
_cell.angle_beta   90.00
_cell.angle_gamma   90.00
#
_symmetry.space_group_name_H-M   'P 1'
#
loop_
_entity.id
_entity.type
_entity.pdbx_description
1 polymer ?
#
loop_
_entity_poly.entity_id
_entity_poly.type
_entity_poly.pdbx_seq_one_letter_code
_entity_poly.pdbx_strand_id
1 'polypeptide(L)'
;LFAYAILRSIPNKLGGVLALAASVLILLLIPFLHKSKQRTMTFRPLSQTLFWLLVANLLILTWVGSQPVEHPFIIIGQTASFSYFSILLILFPMIGTLENKMLNH
;
A
#
# COMPACT_ATOMS: atom_id res chain seq x y z
N LEU A 1 -6.64 13.54 2.35
CA LEU A 1 -5.27 13.88 2.82
C LEU A 1 -4.22 12.87 2.35
N PHE A 2 -4.42 11.56 2.51
CA PHE A 2 -3.45 10.55 2.03
C PHE A 2 -3.14 10.64 0.51
N ALA A 3 -4.16 10.79 -0.34
CA ALA A 3 -3.96 10.90 -1.79
C ALA A 3 -3.18 12.18 -2.19
N TYR A 4 -3.33 13.25 -1.40
CA TYR A 4 -2.55 14.48 -1.56
C TYR A 4 -1.08 14.26 -1.18
N ALA A 5 -0.80 13.45 -0.15
CA ALA A 5 0.57 13.06 0.22
C ALA A 5 1.26 12.25 -0.90
N ILE A 6 0.52 11.37 -1.59
CA ILE A 6 1.05 10.62 -2.74
C ILE A 6 1.33 11.57 -3.93
N LEU A 7 0.42 12.49 -4.23
CA LEU A 7 0.58 13.49 -5.30
C LEU A 7 1.87 14.32 -5.11
N ARG A 8 2.12 14.83 -3.89
CA ARG A 8 3.29 15.66 -3.59
C ARG A 8 4.61 14.89 -3.49
N SER A 9 4.55 13.56 -3.38
CA SER A 9 5.76 12.73 -3.24
C SER A 9 6.51 12.56 -4.57
N ILE A 10 5.83 12.75 -5.71
CA ILE A 10 6.42 12.62 -7.04
C ILE A 10 6.74 14.03 -7.58
N PRO A 11 8.01 14.38 -7.83
CA PRO A 11 8.40 15.70 -8.36
C PRO A 11 8.14 15.82 -9.87
N ASN A 12 6.97 15.37 -10.34
CA ASN A 12 6.51 15.46 -11.73
C ASN A 12 5.00 15.70 -11.76
N LYS A 13 4.55 16.72 -12.53
CA LYS A 13 3.12 17.07 -12.62
C LYS A 13 2.25 15.92 -13.14
N LEU A 14 2.67 15.23 -14.21
CA LEU A 14 1.90 14.13 -14.79
C LEU A 14 2.00 12.88 -13.91
N GLY A 15 3.20 12.54 -13.45
CA GLY A 15 3.43 11.36 -12.61
C GLY A 15 2.66 11.41 -11.29
N GLY A 16 2.59 12.58 -10.65
CA GLY A 16 1.82 12.77 -9.43
C GLY A 16 0.32 12.55 -9.63
N VAL A 17 -0.27 13.08 -10.70
CA VAL A 17 -1.70 12.90 -11.01
C VAL A 17 -2.01 11.43 -11.31
N LEU A 18 -1.15 10.77 -12.06
CA LEU A 18 -1.27 9.33 -12.35
C LEU A 18 -1.19 8.51 -11.06
N ALA A 19 -0.27 8.83 -10.15
CA ALA A 19 -0.15 8.13 -8.86
C ALA A 19 -1.36 8.37 -7.95
N LEU A 20 -1.92 9.59 -7.96
CA LEU A 20 -3.15 9.87 -7.24
C LEU A 20 -4.31 9.02 -7.79
N ALA A 21 -4.50 9.00 -9.10
CA ALA A 21 -5.54 8.17 -9.72
C ALA A 21 -5.31 6.67 -9.41
N ALA A 22 -4.07 6.20 -9.55
CA ALA A 22 -3.68 4.83 -9.23
C ALA A 22 -3.94 4.48 -7.76
N SER A 23 -3.78 5.42 -6.82
CA SER A 23 -3.98 5.17 -5.39
C SER A 23 -5.42 4.78 -5.03
N VAL A 24 -6.39 5.21 -5.83
CA VAL A 24 -7.81 4.85 -5.70
C VAL A 24 -8.16 3.69 -6.61
N LEU A 25 -7.72 3.71 -7.87
CA LEU A 25 -8.01 2.66 -8.85
C LEU A 25 -7.43 1.30 -8.45
N ILE A 26 -6.36 1.26 -7.65
CA ILE A 26 -5.78 0.02 -7.13
C ILE A 26 -6.78 -0.81 -6.31
N LEU A 27 -7.79 -0.19 -5.72
CA LEU A 27 -8.85 -0.92 -5.00
C LEU A 27 -9.64 -1.85 -5.92
N LEU A 28 -9.80 -1.47 -7.20
CA LEU A 28 -10.45 -2.32 -8.21
C LEU A 28 -9.58 -3.53 -8.60
N LEU A 29 -8.27 -3.46 -8.36
CA LEU A 29 -7.34 -4.56 -8.61
C LEU A 29 -7.32 -5.60 -7.48
N ILE A 30 -7.84 -5.27 -6.30
CA ILE A 30 -7.82 -6.15 -5.12
C ILE A 30 -8.38 -7.55 -5.41
N PRO A 31 -9.55 -7.72 -6.07
CA PRO A 31 -10.09 -9.05 -6.38
C PRO A 31 -9.13 -9.89 -7.24
N PHE A 32 -8.42 -9.27 -8.18
CA PHE A 32 -7.49 -9.95 -9.09
C PHE A 32 -6.15 -10.32 -8.42
N LEU A 33 -5.77 -9.56 -7.39
CA LEU A 33 -4.54 -9.77 -6.61
C LEU A 33 -4.72 -10.84 -5.51
N HIS A 34 -5.94 -11.32 -5.28
CA HIS A 34 -6.20 -12.38 -4.32
C HIS A 34 -5.66 -13.73 -4.83
N LYS A 35 -4.53 -14.18 -4.29
CA LYS A 35 -3.89 -15.48 -4.63
C LYS A 35 -4.02 -16.55 -3.56
N SER A 36 -4.66 -16.24 -2.43
CA SER A 36 -4.85 -17.22 -1.37
C SER A 36 -6.02 -18.16 -1.68
N LYS A 37 -5.94 -19.39 -1.17
CA LYS A 37 -7.07 -20.34 -1.22
C LYS A 37 -8.14 -20.05 -0.17
N GLN A 38 -7.81 -19.26 0.86
CA GLN A 38 -8.75 -18.87 1.92
C GLN A 38 -9.25 -17.44 1.71
N ARG A 39 -10.58 -17.27 1.75
CA ARG A 39 -11.24 -15.98 1.50
C ARG A 39 -10.96 -14.95 2.60
N THR A 40 -10.93 -15.38 3.86
CA THR A 40 -10.71 -14.48 5.02
C THR A 40 -9.26 -14.50 5.47
N MET A 41 -8.85 -13.45 6.20
CA MET A 41 -7.51 -13.36 6.79
C MET A 41 -7.42 -13.99 8.19
N THR A 42 -8.51 -14.53 8.75
CA THR A 42 -8.58 -15.03 10.14
C THR A 42 -7.52 -16.08 10.46
N PHE A 43 -7.21 -16.97 9.51
CA PHE A 43 -6.21 -18.04 9.68
C PHE A 43 -4.90 -17.77 8.91
N ARG A 44 -4.65 -16.51 8.56
CA ARG A 44 -3.52 -16.07 7.74
C ARG A 44 -2.70 -15.01 8.48
N PRO A 45 -1.86 -15.42 9.47
CA PRO A 45 -1.20 -14.47 10.37
C PRO A 45 -0.25 -13.51 9.65
N LEU A 46 0.42 -13.94 8.57
CA LEU A 46 1.31 -13.07 7.80
C LEU A 46 0.52 -12.03 6.99
N SER A 47 -0.65 -12.41 6.49
CA SER A 47 -1.54 -11.45 5.82
C SER A 47 -2.17 -10.45 6.80
N GLN A 48 -2.44 -10.84 8.04
CA GLN A 48 -2.91 -9.92 9.08
C GLN A 48 -1.86 -8.86 9.42
N THR A 49 -0.60 -9.24 9.59
CA THR A 49 0.48 -8.27 9.87
C THR A 49 0.66 -7.29 8.72
N LEU A 50 0.57 -7.75 7.47
CA LEU A 50 0.60 -6.90 6.28
C LEU A 50 -0.60 -5.95 6.19
N PHE A 51 -1.79 -6.42 6.57
CA PHE A 51 -2.97 -5.57 6.63
C PHE A 51 -2.77 -4.44 7.67
N TRP A 52 -2.29 -4.76 8.87
CA TRP A 52 -2.01 -3.74 9.88
C TRP A 52 -0.87 -2.79 9.46
N LEU A 53 0.13 -3.29 8.74
CA LEU A 53 1.18 -2.47 8.15
C LEU A 53 0.61 -1.49 7.11
N LEU A 54 -0.33 -1.94 6.27
CA LEU A 54 -1.02 -1.07 5.30
C LEU A 54 -1.82 0.02 6.02
N VAL A 55 -2.55 -0.33 7.08
CA VAL A 55 -3.32 0.63 7.90
C VAL A 55 -2.38 1.66 8.53
N ALA A 56 -1.26 1.23 9.14
CA ALA A 56 -0.26 2.13 9.68
C ALA A 56 0.33 3.05 8.60
N ASN A 57 0.60 2.53 7.41
CA ASN A 57 1.12 3.33 6.30
C ASN A 57 0.10 4.38 5.81
N LEU A 58 -1.20 4.06 5.79
CA LEU A 58 -2.25 5.04 5.49
C LEU A 58 -2.32 6.16 6.54
N LEU A 59 -2.11 5.84 7.82
CA LEU A 59 -2.01 6.83 8.89
C LEU A 59 -0.78 7.73 8.69
N ILE A 60 0.37 7.17 8.34
CA ILE A 60 1.59 7.92 8.03
C ILE A 60 1.38 8.84 6.83
N LEU A 61 0.81 8.35 5.73
CA LEU A 61 0.50 9.17 4.55
C LEU A 61 -0.48 10.30 4.87
N THR A 62 -1.47 10.04 5.72
CA THR A 62 -2.40 11.07 6.19
C THR A 62 -1.65 12.12 7.00
N TRP A 63 -0.80 11.71 7.93
CA TRP A 63 0.00 12.62 8.74
C TRP A 63 0.98 13.44 7.91
N VAL A 64 1.75 12.83 7.01
CA VAL A 64 2.67 13.55 6.11
C VAL A 64 1.92 14.53 5.21
N GLY A 65 0.71 14.19 4.81
CA GLY A 65 -0.15 15.08 4.02
C GLY A 65 -0.54 16.38 4.70
N SER A 66 -0.53 16.46 6.04
CA SER A 66 -0.76 17.71 6.79
C SER A 66 0.51 18.50 7.11
N GLN A 67 1.69 17.91 6.96
CA GLN A 67 2.97 18.58 7.22
C GLN A 67 3.40 19.46 6.05
N PRO A 68 4.28 20.46 6.25
CA PRO A 68 4.87 21.22 5.14
C PRO A 68 5.71 20.33 4.21
N VAL A 69 5.98 20.82 3.00
CA VAL A 69 6.82 20.14 1.99
C VAL A 69 8.29 20.47 2.25
N GLU A 70 8.80 19.99 3.37
CA GLU A 70 10.16 20.22 3.82
C GLU A 70 10.84 18.89 4.20
N HIS A 71 12.17 18.90 4.27
CA HIS A 71 12.91 17.78 4.85
C HIS A 71 12.59 17.68 6.35
N PRO A 72 12.29 16.49 6.92
CA PRO A 72 12.41 15.14 6.35
C PRO A 72 11.12 14.57 5.73
N PHE A 73 10.01 15.31 5.75
CA PHE A 73 8.68 14.82 5.37
C PHE A 73 8.55 14.44 3.89
N ILE A 74 9.37 15.03 3.00
CA ILE A 74 9.42 14.65 1.59
C ILE A 74 9.85 13.19 1.44
N ILE A 75 10.94 12.81 2.09
CA ILE A 75 11.50 11.45 2.00
C ILE A 75 10.53 10.45 2.62
N ILE A 76 9.96 10.78 3.78
CA ILE A 76 8.96 9.93 4.45
C ILE A 76 7.75 9.72 3.54
N GLY A 77 7.26 10.78 2.89
CA GLY A 77 6.15 10.69 1.93
C GLY A 77 6.47 9.78 0.73
N GLN A 78 7.68 9.89 0.18
CA GLN A 78 8.15 9.05 -0.92
C GLN A 78 8.23 7.57 -0.52
N THR A 79 8.85 7.27 0.62
CA THR A 79 8.96 5.90 1.13
C THR A 79 7.60 5.31 1.50
N ALA A 80 6.72 6.11 2.10
CA ALA A 80 5.34 5.70 2.43
C ALA A 80 4.49 5.45 1.17
N SER A 81 4.62 6.29 0.16
CA SER A 81 3.92 6.13 -1.12
C SER A 81 4.41 4.87 -1.86
N PHE A 82 5.73 4.64 -1.89
CA PHE A 82 6.31 3.44 -2.48
C PHE A 82 5.81 2.18 -1.77
N SER A 83 5.92 2.14 -0.43
CA SER A 83 5.46 1.01 0.37
C SER A 83 3.96 0.74 0.22
N TYR A 84 3.12 1.77 0.03
CA TYR A 84 1.67 1.59 -0.23
C TYR A 84 1.42 0.76 -1.49
N PHE A 85 2.04 1.13 -2.61
CA PHE A 85 1.90 0.38 -3.86
C PHE A 85 2.57 -1.00 -3.79
N SER A 86 3.74 -1.11 -3.16
CA SER A 86 4.44 -2.39 -3.00
C SER A 86 3.66 -3.38 -2.13
N ILE A 87 3.05 -2.93 -1.04
CA ILE A 87 2.23 -3.79 -0.17
C ILE A 87 1.05 -4.36 -0.96
N LEU A 88 0.32 -3.50 -1.66
CA LEU A 88 -0.87 -3.89 -2.42
C LEU A 88 -0.57 -4.78 -3.62
N LEU A 89 0.37 -4.38 -4.48
CA LEU A 89 0.63 -5.08 -5.75
C LEU A 89 1.52 -6.32 -5.62
N ILE A 90 2.45 -6.31 -4.67
CA ILE A 90 3.53 -7.31 -4.61
C ILE A 90 3.41 -8.17 -3.35
N LEU A 91 3.39 -7.55 -2.16
CA LEU A 91 3.51 -8.30 -0.91
C LEU A 91 2.25 -9.13 -0.61
N PHE A 92 1.05 -8.59 -0.83
CA PHE A 92 -0.19 -9.35 -0.64
C PHE A 92 -0.29 -10.63 -1.49
N PRO A 93 -0.09 -10.59 -2.83
CA PRO A 93 -0.11 -11.83 -3.62
C PRO A 93 1.05 -12.76 -3.27
N MET A 94 2.25 -12.24 -3.02
CA MET A 94 3.42 -13.05 -2.63
C MET A 94 3.15 -13.83 -1.34
N ILE A 95 2.69 -13.15 -0.29
CA ILE A 95 2.41 -13.76 1.01
C ILE A 95 1.21 -14.69 0.94
N GLY A 96 0.21 -14.37 0.12
CA GLY A 96 -0.89 -15.32 -0.13
C GLY A 96 -0.41 -16.63 -0.75
N THR A 97 0.52 -16.59 -1.71
CA THR A 97 1.11 -17.83 -2.25
C THR A 97 2.02 -18.55 -1.26
N LEU A 98 2.75 -17.81 -0.42
CA LEU A 98 3.60 -18.39 0.61
C LEU A 98 2.77 -19.12 1.67
N GLU A 99 1.72 -18.48 2.18
CA GLU A 99 0.80 -19.07 3.17
C GLU A 99 0.09 -20.31 2.61
N ASN A 100 -0.30 -20.31 1.32
CA ASN A 100 -0.85 -21.52 0.69
C ASN A 100 0.16 -22.68 0.77
N LYS A 101 1.43 -22.44 0.42
CA LYS A 101 2.50 -23.47 0.50
C LYS A 101 2.74 -23.94 1.92
N MET A 102 2.76 -23.04 2.90
CA MET A 102 2.96 -23.39 4.32
C MET A 102 1.83 -24.25 4.88
N LEU A 103 0.61 -24.06 4.38
CA LEU A 103 -0.57 -24.84 4.78
C LEU A 103 -0.77 -26.11 3.93
N ASN A 104 0.23 -26.53 3.14
CA ASN A 104 0.17 -27.68 2.22
C ASN A 104 -1.05 -27.62 1.28
N HIS A 105 -1.41 -26.42 0.85
CA HIS A 105 -2.48 -26.17 -0.09
C HIS A 105 -1.94 -25.90 -1.49
#